data_AF-A0A6N8QMN8-F1
#
_entry.id   AF-A0A6N8QMN8-F1
#
_cell.length_a   1.000
_cell.length_b   1.000
_cell.length_c   1.000
_cell.angle_alpha   90.00
_cell.angle_beta   90.00
_cell.angle_gamma   90.00
#
_symmetry.space_group_name_H-M   'P 1'
#
loop_
_entity.id
_entity.type
_entity.pdbx_description
1 polymer ?
#
loop_
_entity_poly.entity_id
_entity_poly.type
_entity_poly.pdbx_seq_one_letter_code
_entity_poly.pdbx_strand_id
1 'polypeptide(L)' 'MMQHQVNVSARFNPETLERVLRVVRHRGFHVCSMNMAAASDAQNINIELTVASPRS' A
#
# COMPACT_ATOMS: atom_id res chain seq x y z
N MET A 1 4.73 -18.10 -6.10
CA MET A 1 4.47 -16.67 -5.81
C MET A 1 3.51 -16.59 -4.64
N MET A 2 3.99 -16.20 -3.47
CA MET A 2 3.13 -15.91 -2.32
C MET A 2 2.68 -14.45 -2.40
N GLN A 3 1.37 -14.22 -2.32
CA GLN A 3 0.77 -12.90 -2.26
C GLN A 3 0.40 -12.57 -0.81
N HIS A 4 0.56 -11.30 -0.45
CA HIS A 4 0.20 -10.76 0.85
C HIS A 4 -0.70 -9.55 0.65
N GLN A 5 -1.80 -9.52 1.39
CA GLN A 5 -2.67 -8.36 1.46
C GLN A 5 -2.24 -7.50 2.66
N VAL A 6 -2.13 -6.19 2.44
CA VAL A 6 -1.75 -5.21 3.45
C VAL A 6 -2.79 -4.09 3.43
N ASN A 7 -3.31 -3.76 4.61
CA ASN A 7 -4.22 -2.64 4.82
C ASN A 7 -3.49 -1.55 5.59
N VAL A 8 -3.52 -0.32 5.07
CA VAL A 8 -2.87 0.84 5.67
C VAL A 8 -3.89 1.94 5.86
N SER A 9 -4.15 2.30 7.11
CA SER A 9 -4.92 3.49 7.45
C SER A 9 -3.96 4.60 7.87
N ALA A 10 -4.02 5.74 7.19
CA ALA A 10 -3.10 6.86 7.39
C ALA A 10 -3.79 8.20 7.13
N ARG A 11 -3.19 9.29 7.58
CA ARG A 11 -3.65 10.65 7.23
C ARG A 11 -3.46 10.90 5.73
N PHE A 12 -4.36 11.68 5.15
CA PHE A 12 -4.26 12.13 3.76
C PHE A 12 -3.13 13.15 3.62
N ASN A 13 -1.93 12.66 3.31
CA ASN A 13 -0.81 13.47 2.88
C ASN A 13 -0.21 12.89 1.58
N PRO A 14 0.28 13.74 0.66
CA PRO A 14 0.84 13.27 -0.61
C PRO A 14 2.00 12.27 -0.43
N GLU A 15 2.80 12.46 0.61
CA GLU A 15 4.01 11.67 0.87
C GLU A 15 3.72 10.22 1.28
N THR A 16 2.51 9.92 1.80
CA THR A 16 2.18 8.59 2.34
C THR A 16 2.16 7.55 1.26
N LEU A 17 1.52 7.83 0.12
CA LEU A 17 1.47 6.90 -1.00
C LEU A 17 2.88 6.62 -1.54
N GLU A 18 3.68 7.67 -1.73
CA GLU A 18 5.07 7.54 -2.15
C GLU A 18 5.89 6.69 -1.19
N ARG A 19 5.71 6.88 0.12
CA ARG A 19 6.41 6.10 1.16
C ARG A 19 5.99 4.64 1.14
N VAL A 20 4.70 4.34 0.99
CA VAL A 20 4.20 2.96 0.88
C VAL A 20 4.83 2.27 -0.33
N LEU A 21 4.77 2.89 -1.51
CA LEU A 21 5.38 2.34 -2.73
C LEU A 21 6.91 2.18 -2.60
N ARG A 22 7.58 3.15 -1.97
CA ARG A 22 9.02 3.07 -1.69
C ARG A 22 9.36 1.87 -0.80
N VAL A 23 8.58 1.60 0.24
CA VAL A 23 8.79 0.44 1.13
C VAL A 23 8.59 -0.87 0.39
N VAL A 24 7.50 -1.00 -0.40
CA VAL A 24 7.23 -2.21 -1.19
C VAL A 24 8.42 -2.53 -2.11
N ARG A 25 8.90 -1.53 -2.86
CA ARG A 25 10.09 -1.67 -3.71
C ARG A 25 11.35 -1.99 -2.90
N HIS A 26 11.59 -1.25 -1.81
CA HIS A 26 12.80 -1.41 -1.00
C HIS A 26 12.90 -2.81 -0.37
N ARG A 27 11.76 -3.42 -0.05
CA ARG A 27 11.68 -4.80 0.47
C ARG A 27 11.67 -5.88 -0.61
N GLY A 28 11.79 -5.50 -1.89
CA GLY A 28 11.85 -6.44 -3.00
C GLY A 28 10.50 -7.06 -3.39
N PHE A 29 9.38 -6.46 -2.97
CA PHE A 29 8.05 -6.87 -3.39
C PHE A 29 7.60 -6.08 -4.62
N HIS A 30 6.65 -6.63 -5.38
CA HIS A 30 5.92 -5.92 -6.42
C HIS A 30 4.45 -5.72 -6.02
N VAL A 31 3.84 -4.62 -6.45
CA VAL A 31 2.40 -4.37 -6.26
C VAL A 31 1.63 -5.14 -7.32
N CYS A 32 0.70 -5.99 -6.90
CA CYS A 32 -0.22 -6.70 -7.79
C CYS A 32 -1.53 -5.92 -7.98
N SER A 33 -2.08 -5.39 -6.88
CA SER A 33 -3.25 -4.53 -6.89
C SER A 33 -3.15 -3.50 -5.77
N MET A 34 -3.76 -2.35 -5.98
CA MET A 34 -3.86 -1.30 -4.97
C MET A 34 -5.18 -0.56 -5.14
N ASN A 35 -5.91 -0.40 -4.06
CA ASN A 35 -7.07 0.45 -3.95
C ASN A 35 -6.83 1.47 -2.85
N MET A 36 -7.23 2.72 -3.09
CA MET A 36 -7.11 3.79 -2.13
C MET A 36 -8.42 4.56 -2.08
N ALA A 37 -8.97 4.70 -0.88
CA ALA A 37 -10.21 5.44 -0.65
C ALA A 37 -10.03 6.42 0.50
N ALA A 38 -10.70 7.56 0.41
CA ALA A 38 -10.85 8.45 1.56
C ALA A 38 -11.67 7.75 2.65
N ALA A 39 -11.24 7.88 3.89
CA ALA A 39 -12.03 7.46 5.05
C ALA A 39 -13.24 8.39 5.22
N SER A 40 -14.21 7.96 6.01
CA SER A 40 -15.46 8.70 6.27
C SER A 40 -15.22 10.11 6.84
N ASP A 41 -14.09 10.32 7.52
CA ASP A 41 -13.70 11.61 8.11
C ASP A 41 -12.97 12.56 7.14
N ALA A 42 -12.68 12.12 5.91
CA ALA A 42 -11.95 12.86 4.86
C ALA A 42 -10.54 13.37 5.24
N GLN A 43 -10.05 13.14 6.46
CA GLN A 43 -8.68 13.43 6.90
C GLN A 43 -7.78 12.20 6.76
N ASN A 44 -8.37 11.01 6.72
CA ASN A 44 -7.67 9.76 6.56
C ASN A 44 -7.96 9.10 5.21
N ILE A 45 -7.07 8.20 4.85
CA ILE A 45 -7.15 7.32 3.69
C ILE A 45 -6.94 5.89 4.14
N ASN A 46 -7.64 4.98 3.47
CA ASN A 46 -7.38 3.57 3.57
C ASN A 46 -6.76 3.09 2.25
N ILE A 47 -5.57 2.49 2.33
CA ILE A 47 -4.88 1.89 1.21
C ILE A 47 -4.89 0.39 1.41
N GLU A 48 -5.57 -0.31 0.51
CA GLU A 48 -5.59 -1.76 0.46
C GLU A 48 -4.69 -2.20 -0.69
N LEU A 49 -3.62 -2.93 -0.38
CA LEU A 49 -2.60 -3.32 -1.36
C LEU A 49 -2.31 -4.81 -1.30
N THR A 50 -2.25 -5.45 -2.45
CA THR A 50 -1.77 -6.82 -2.61
C THR A 50 -0.37 -6.75 -3.19
N VAL A 51 0.58 -7.39 -2.52
CA VAL A 51 1.97 -7.47 -2.95
C VAL A 51 2.43 -8.92 -3.05
N ALA A 52 3.34 -9.20 -3.97
CA ALA A 52 3.99 -10.50 -4.04
C ALA A 52 5.51 -10.38 -4.06
N SER A 53 6.15 -11.40 -3.50
CA SER A 53 7.59 -11.58 -3.62
C SER A 53 7.89 -12.26 -4.96
N PRO A 54 8.82 -11.73 -5.77
CA PRO A 54 9.35 -12.42 -6.95
C PRO A 54 10.20 -13.64 -6.57
N ARG A 55 10.75 -13.67 -5.34
CA ARG A 55 11.52 -14.79 -4.81
C ARG A 55 10.58 -15.62 -3.94
N SER A 56 10.20 -16.80 -4.46
CA SER A 56 9.31 -17.72 -3.75
C SER A 56 10.05 -18.49 -2.68
#